data_AF-A0A955PFI4-F1
#
_entry.id   AF-A0A955PFI4-F1
#
_cell.length_a   1.000
_cell.length_b   1.000
_cell.length_c   1.000
_cell.angle_alpha   90.00
_cell.angle_beta   90.00
_cell.angle_gamma   90.00
#
_symmetry.space_group_name_H-M   'P 1'
#
loop_
_entity.id
_entity.type
_entity.pdbx_description
1 polymer ?
#
loop_
_entity_poly.entity_id
_entity_poly.type
_entity_poly.pdbx_seq_one_letter_code
_entity_poly.pdbx_strand_id
1 'polypeptide(L)'
;MKTLPLLKPLSSILVKPTGADCNIDCTYCFYLDRAGVVRPGFQNDGRGFDRLHGRAMSEEVQEEMIRQMMRDGGRQVSFGWQGGEP
;
A
#
# COMPACT_ATOMS: atom_id res chain seq x y z
N MET A 1 21.63 -12.03 31.03
CA MET A 1 21.11 -12.19 29.65
C MET A 1 19.72 -11.58 29.61
N LYS A 2 19.52 -10.47 28.92
CA LYS A 2 18.17 -9.88 28.75
C LYS A 2 17.43 -10.71 27.71
N THR A 3 16.37 -11.39 28.10
CA THR A 3 15.46 -12.06 27.18
C THR A 3 14.86 -11.01 26.24
N LEU A 4 15.14 -11.12 24.94
CA LEU A 4 14.45 -10.34 23.92
C LEU A 4 12.94 -10.63 24.06
N PRO A 5 12.08 -9.60 24.10
CA PRO A 5 10.65 -9.82 24.14
C PRO A 5 10.24 -10.64 22.92
N LEU A 6 9.37 -11.62 23.13
CA LEU A 6 8.79 -12.43 22.07
C LEU A 6 8.06 -11.47 21.11
N LEU A 7 8.63 -11.20 19.93
CA LEU A 7 7.99 -10.33 18.97
C LEU A 7 6.69 -10.97 18.50
N LYS A 8 5.60 -10.21 18.58
CA LYS A 8 4.29 -10.64 18.09
C LYS A 8 4.38 -10.83 16.56
N PRO A 9 3.98 -12.00 16.03
CA PRO A 9 3.96 -12.23 14.59
C PRO A 9 3.06 -11.22 13.86
N LEU A 10 3.48 -10.80 12.68
CA LEU A 10 2.68 -9.95 11.80
C LEU A 10 1.44 -10.73 11.36
N SER A 11 0.25 -10.24 11.72
CA SER A 11 -1.02 -10.95 11.50
C SER A 11 -1.98 -10.19 10.58
N SER A 12 -1.73 -8.90 10.34
CA SER A 12 -2.57 -8.09 9.45
C SER A 12 -1.79 -6.94 8.84
N ILE A 13 -2.07 -6.62 7.58
CA ILE A 13 -1.60 -5.41 6.90
C ILE A 13 -2.77 -4.70 6.22
N LEU A 14 -2.69 -3.36 6.13
CA LEU A 14 -3.61 -2.52 5.36
C LEU A 14 -2.84 -1.95 4.17
N VAL A 15 -3.27 -2.30 2.97
CA VAL A 15 -2.59 -2.03 1.71
C VAL A 15 -3.37 -0.97 0.92
N LYS A 16 -2.64 -0.02 0.31
CA LYS A 16 -3.20 1.03 -0.54
C LYS A 16 -2.70 0.89 -1.97
N PRO A 17 -3.29 0.00 -2.79
CA PRO A 17 -2.76 -0.35 -4.11
C PRO A 17 -2.78 0.84 -5.07
N THR A 18 -3.77 1.73 -4.96
CA THR A 18 -3.92 2.94 -5.79
C THR A 18 -3.55 4.23 -5.03
N GLY A 19 -2.95 4.11 -3.84
CA GLY A 19 -2.63 5.25 -3.01
C GLY A 19 -3.87 6.03 -2.55
N ALA A 20 -4.02 7.26 -3.02
CA ALA A 20 -5.14 8.16 -2.70
C ALA A 20 -6.06 8.40 -3.90
N ASP A 21 -5.74 7.81 -5.06
CA ASP A 21 -6.52 8.01 -6.28
C ASP A 21 -7.89 7.34 -6.14
N CYS A 22 -8.96 8.06 -6.48
CA CYS A 22 -10.34 7.62 -6.35
C CYS A 22 -11.17 8.21 -7.49
N ASN A 23 -12.19 7.48 -7.94
CA ASN A 23 -13.13 7.93 -8.97
C ASN A 23 -14.31 8.75 -8.40
N ILE A 24 -14.36 8.96 -7.08
CA ILE A 24 -15.42 9.73 -6.40
C ILE A 24 -14.79 10.90 -5.62
N ASP A 25 -15.34 12.10 -5.80
CA ASP A 25 -14.93 13.32 -5.11
C ASP A 25 -15.81 13.58 -3.87
N CYS A 26 -15.70 12.70 -2.88
CA CYS A 26 -16.45 12.81 -1.63
C CYS A 26 -16.04 14.09 -0.88
N THR A 27 -16.99 14.99 -0.60
CA THR A 27 -16.73 16.30 0.04
C THR A 27 -16.14 16.23 1.45
N TYR A 28 -16.19 15.06 2.08
CA TYR A 28 -15.65 14.78 3.41
C TYR A 28 -14.37 13.92 3.38
N CYS A 29 -13.86 13.56 2.20
CA CYS A 29 -12.77 12.60 2.06
C CYS A 29 -11.39 13.28 2.07
N PHE A 30 -10.74 13.25 3.23
CA PHE A 30 -9.38 13.79 3.40
C PHE A 30 -8.28 13.03 2.63
N TYR A 31 -8.59 11.88 2.00
CA TYR A 31 -7.62 11.16 1.16
C TYR A 31 -7.32 11.93 -0.13
N LEU A 32 -8.31 12.65 -0.67
CA LEU A 32 -8.19 13.39 -1.92
C LEU A 32 -7.16 14.53 -1.84
N ASP A 33 -6.96 15.13 -0.65
CA ASP A 33 -5.91 16.12 -0.41
C ASP A 33 -4.49 15.57 -0.67
N ARG A 34 -4.34 14.25 -0.71
CA ARG A 34 -3.09 13.54 -1.00
C ARG A 34 -3.03 12.98 -2.42
N ALA A 35 -4.11 13.10 -3.21
CA ALA A 35 -4.17 12.70 -4.62
C ALA A 35 -3.35 13.67 -5.48
N GLY A 36 -2.03 13.51 -5.48
CA GLY A 36 -1.13 14.49 -6.10
C GLY A 36 0.33 14.34 -5.69
N VAL A 37 0.54 13.86 -4.47
CA VAL A 37 1.87 13.85 -3.85
C VAL A 37 2.68 12.67 -4.38
N VAL A 38 3.69 12.98 -5.21
CA VAL A 38 4.71 12.01 -5.63
C VAL A 38 5.51 11.59 -4.39
N ARG A 39 5.48 10.29 -4.05
CA ARG A 39 6.21 9.75 -2.89
C ARG A 39 7.60 9.26 -3.33
N PRO A 40 8.66 9.50 -2.54
CA PRO A 40 9.97 8.92 -2.79
C PRO A 40 9.89 7.38 -2.90
N GLY A 41 10.43 6.80 -3.97
CA GLY A 41 10.36 5.36 -4.26
C GLY A 41 9.32 4.96 -5.32
N PHE A 42 8.38 5.83 -5.66
CA PHE A 42 7.53 5.70 -6.86
C PHE A 42 8.16 6.55 -7.96
N GLN A 43 9.09 5.95 -8.72
CA GLN A 43 9.77 6.65 -9.82
C GLN A 43 8.83 6.75 -11.02
N ASN A 44 8.60 7.98 -11.49
CA ASN A 44 8.06 8.23 -12.82
C ASN A 44 9.10 7.72 -13.83
N ASP A 45 8.77 6.71 -14.63
CA ASP A 45 9.61 6.18 -15.72
C ASP A 45 9.69 7.13 -16.94
N GLY A 46 9.43 8.42 -16.74
CA GLY A 46 9.43 9.42 -17.80
C GLY A 46 8.21 9.36 -18.72
N ARG A 47 7.26 8.46 -18.50
CA ARG A 47 5.96 8.51 -19.20
C ARG A 47 5.01 9.39 -18.40
N GLY A 48 4.41 10.35 -19.11
CA GLY A 48 3.78 11.52 -18.53
C GLY A 48 2.75 11.24 -17.44
N PHE A 49 2.43 12.32 -16.72
CA PHE A 49 1.43 12.41 -15.66
C PHE A 49 0.01 12.11 -16.17
N ASP A 50 -0.24 10.88 -16.62
CA ASP A 50 -1.60 10.39 -16.72
C ASP A 50 -2.06 10.14 -15.29
N ARG A 51 -3.05 10.92 -14.86
CA ARG A 51 -3.58 10.97 -13.49
C ARG A 51 -4.15 9.63 -13.01
N LEU A 52 -4.12 8.60 -13.86
CA LEU A 52 -4.71 7.28 -13.65
C LEU A 52 -3.69 6.14 -13.53
N HIS A 53 -2.46 6.26 -14.04
CA HIS A 53 -1.60 5.08 -14.26
C HIS A 53 -0.25 5.08 -13.52
N GLY A 54 0.22 6.22 -13.01
CA GLY A 54 1.57 6.34 -12.44
C GLY A 54 1.71 6.04 -10.93
N ARG A 55 0.62 5.71 -10.23
CA ARG A 55 0.61 5.60 -8.75
C ARG A 55 0.14 4.25 -8.22
N ALA A 56 -0.25 3.34 -9.11
CA ALA A 56 -0.63 2.00 -8.73
C ALA A 56 0.60 1.21 -8.24
N MET A 57 0.38 0.33 -7.27
CA MET A 57 1.31 -0.71 -6.88
C MET A 57 1.59 -1.60 -8.10
N SER A 58 2.86 -1.82 -8.43
CA SER A 58 3.22 -2.73 -9.51
C SER A 58 2.99 -4.19 -9.09
N GLU A 59 2.83 -5.07 -10.07
CA GLU A 59 2.64 -6.51 -9.82
C GLU A 59 3.83 -7.10 -9.04
N GLU A 60 5.05 -6.65 -9.33
CA GLU A 60 6.26 -7.12 -8.64
C GLU A 60 6.25 -6.74 -7.14
N VAL A 61 5.78 -5.53 -6.82
CA VAL A 61 5.63 -5.09 -5.43
C VAL A 61 4.52 -5.87 -4.73
N GLN A 62 3.41 -6.12 -5.42
CA GLN A 62 2.31 -6.91 -4.87
C GLN A 62 2.77 -8.34 -4.56
N GLU A 63 3.47 -8.98 -5.49
CA GLU A 63 3.95 -10.36 -5.34
C GLU A 63 4.96 -10.46 -4.19
N GLU A 64 5.93 -9.54 -4.12
CA GLU A 64 6.90 -9.53 -3.02
C GLU A 64 6.24 -9.25 -1.66
N MET A 65 5.27 -8.34 -1.59
CA MET A 65 4.54 -8.05 -0.36
C MET A 65 3.76 -9.29 0.13
N ILE A 66 3.08 -10.01 -0.76
CA ILE A 66 2.40 -11.26 -0.42
C ILE A 66 3.42 -12.32 0.02
N ARG A 67 4.53 -12.47 -0.72
CA ARG A 67 5.61 -13.42 -0.40
C ARG A 67 6.19 -13.19 1.00
N GLN A 68 6.46 -11.94 1.36
CA GLN A 68 6.94 -11.58 2.69
C GLN A 68 5.91 -11.86 3.79
N MET A 69 4.63 -11.51 3.57
CA MET A 69 3.57 -11.76 4.53
C MET A 69 3.37 -13.26 4.79
N MET A 70 3.44 -14.09 3.75
CA MET A 70 3.31 -15.54 3.88
C MET A 70 4.53 -16.19 4.55
N ARG A 71 5.73 -15.63 4.35
CA ARG A 71 6.98 -16.14 4.94
C ARG A 71 7.13 -15.76 6.41
N ASP A 72 6.88 -14.50 6.74
CA ASP A 72 7.23 -13.90 8.03
C ASP A 72 5.99 -13.69 8.93
N GLY A 73 4.79 -13.85 8.38
CA GLY A 73 3.54 -13.69 9.10
C GLY A 73 3.20 -14.83 10.06
N GLY A 74 2.17 -14.62 10.88
CA GLY A 74 1.62 -15.66 11.74
C GLY A 74 0.90 -16.77 10.97
N ARG A 75 0.45 -17.80 11.69
CA ARG A 75 -0.34 -18.93 11.11
C ARG A 75 -1.58 -18.48 10.33
N GLN A 76 -2.13 -17.33 10.70
CA GLN A 76 -3.21 -16.67 10.00
C GLN A 76 -2.82 -15.21 9.76
N VAL A 77 -2.96 -14.77 8.51
CA VAL A 77 -2.67 -13.42 8.06
C VAL A 77 -3.89 -12.80 7.40
N SER A 78 -4.05 -11.49 7.50
CA SER A 78 -5.15 -10.74 6.88
C SER A 78 -4.62 -9.59 6.04
N PHE A 79 -5.21 -9.40 4.86
CA PHE A 79 -4.95 -8.28 3.97
C PHE A 79 -6.20 -7.41 3.92
N GLY A 80 -6.10 -6.18 4.41
CA GLY A 80 -7.10 -5.14 4.16
C GLY A 80 -6.69 -4.32 2.94
N TRP A 81 -7.56 -4.25 1.94
CA TRP A 81 -7.34 -3.40 0.76
C TRP A 81 -8.14 -2.11 0.90
N GLN A 82 -7.47 -0.96 0.85
CA GLN A 82 -8.03 0.36 1.12
C GLN A 82 -7.31 1.42 0.28
N GLY A 83 -7.60 2.71 0.45
CA GLY A 83 -6.89 3.78 -0.27
C GLY A 83 -7.82 4.92 -0.59
N GLY A 84 -7.68 5.47 -1.80
CA GLY A 84 -8.81 6.07 -2.49
C GLY A 84 -9.78 4.95 -2.89
N GLU A 85 -9.93 4.68 -4.18
CA GLU A 85 -10.66 3.49 -4.65
C GLU A 85 -9.64 2.36 -4.90
N PRO A 86 -9.67 1.27 -4.11
CA PRO A 86 -8.69 0.17 -4.21
C PRO A 86 -8.81 -0.65 -5.51
#